data_AF-A0A8T4I3H8-F1
#
_entry.id   AF-A0A8T4I3H8-F1
#
_cell.length_a   1.000
_cell.length_b   1.000
_cell.length_c   1.000
_cell.angle_alpha   90.00
_cell.angle_beta   90.00
_cell.angle_gamma   90.00
#
_symmetry.space_group_name_H-M   'P 1'
#
loop_
_entity.id
_entity.type
_entity.pdbx_description
1 polymer ?
#
loop_
_entity_poly.entity_id
_entity_poly.type
_entity_poly.pdbx_seq_one_letter_code
_entity_poly.pdbx_strand_id
1 'polypeptide(L)' 'MYPPPSDRFLPTLVESHTPATVVQLHKTDGTVVELEHTAGRVTVDRGQAVRRTASVTVPDTSFIPRTPTEQLAIYGAKLR' A
#
# COMPACT_ATOMS: atom_id res chain seq x y z
N MET A 1 13.48 25.06 -26.76
CA MET A 1 12.78 24.90 -28.05
C MET A 1 13.02 23.46 -28.49
N TYR A 2 11.96 22.70 -28.78
CA TYR A 2 12.14 21.30 -29.22
C TYR A 2 12.63 21.27 -30.68
N PRO A 3 13.48 20.30 -31.06
CA PRO A 3 13.93 20.15 -32.43
C PRO A 3 12.74 19.86 -33.36
N PRO A 4 12.84 20.24 -34.66
CA PRO A 4 11.80 19.89 -35.61
C PRO A 4 11.66 18.36 -35.71
N PRO A 5 10.43 17.86 -35.89
CA PRO A 5 10.20 16.44 -36.09
C PRO A 5 10.88 15.97 -37.38
N SER A 6 11.22 14.67 -37.43
CA SER A 6 11.79 14.10 -38.65
C SER A 6 10.77 14.09 -39.79
N ASP A 7 11.24 14.03 -41.03
CA ASP A 7 10.39 13.96 -42.23
C ASP A 7 9.43 12.76 -42.22
N ARG A 8 9.72 11.73 -41.42
CA ARG A 8 8.89 10.54 -41.24
C ARG A 8 7.78 10.71 -40.19
N PHE A 9 7.92 11.63 -39.24
CA PHE A 9 7.02 11.73 -38.09
C PHE A 9 5.57 12.05 -38.48
N LEU A 10 5.35 13.08 -39.33
CA LEU A 10 4.01 13.49 -39.72
C LEU A 10 3.30 12.45 -40.61
N PRO A 11 3.97 11.83 -41.60
CA PRO A 11 3.39 10.71 -42.35
C PRO A 11 3.00 9.51 -41.47
N THR A 12 3.82 9.15 -40.47
CA THR A 12 3.54 7.96 -39.64
C THR A 12 2.32 8.17 -38.74
N LEU A 13 1.97 9.40 -38.35
CA LEU A 13 0.83 9.68 -37.46
C LEU A 13 -0.53 9.20 -37.98
N VAL A 14 -0.72 9.09 -39.31
CA VAL A 14 -1.99 8.63 -39.90
C VAL A 14 -2.07 7.11 -40.03
N GLU A 15 -0.98 6.40 -39.74
CA GLU A 15 -0.93 4.95 -39.78
C GLU A 15 -1.65 4.33 -38.57
N SER A 16 -1.86 3.01 -38.60
CA SER A 16 -2.42 2.30 -37.45
C SER A 16 -1.37 2.17 -36.35
N HIS A 17 -1.73 2.58 -35.13
CA HIS A 17 -0.85 2.51 -33.97
C HIS A 17 -1.40 1.53 -32.97
N THR A 18 -0.50 0.78 -32.33
CA THR A 18 -0.85 0.02 -31.13
C THR A 18 -0.51 0.88 -29.91
N PRO A 19 -1.47 1.18 -29.02
CA PRO A 19 -1.17 1.92 -27.80
C PRO A 19 -0.20 1.10 -26.94
N ALA A 20 0.96 1.67 -26.65
CA ALA A 20 1.90 1.12 -25.70
C ALA A 20 1.56 1.65 -24.30
N THR A 21 1.24 0.74 -23.39
CA THR A 21 1.01 1.06 -21.97
C THR A 21 2.17 0.52 -21.14
N VAL A 22 2.66 1.33 -20.22
CA VAL A 22 3.77 0.98 -19.32
C VAL A 22 3.35 1.34 -17.90
N VAL A 23 3.51 0.41 -16.96
CA VAL A 23 3.25 0.64 -15.54
C VAL A 23 4.56 0.56 -14.79
N GLN A 24 4.86 1.59 -14.00
CA GLN A 24 6.07 1.66 -13.20
C GLN A 24 5.72 1.71 -11.70
N LEU A 25 6.39 0.85 -10.93
CA LEU A 25 6.37 0.88 -9.48
C LEU A 25 7.59 1.62 -8.95
N HIS A 26 7.34 2.72 -8.26
CA HIS A 26 8.35 3.46 -7.51
C HIS A 26 8.43 2.91 -6.08
N LYS A 27 9.58 2.36 -5.71
CA LYS A 27 9.81 1.83 -4.37
C LYS A 27 10.42 2.89 -3.45
N THR A 28 10.32 2.66 -2.15
CA THR A 28 10.84 3.56 -1.10
C THR A 28 12.38 3.58 -1.04
N ASP A 29 13.04 2.60 -1.65
CA ASP A 29 14.51 2.55 -1.81
C ASP A 29 14.99 3.33 -3.04
N GLY A 30 14.09 4.01 -3.75
CA GLY A 30 14.40 4.78 -4.96
C GLY A 30 14.47 3.95 -6.24
N THR A 31 14.27 2.63 -6.18
CA THR A 31 14.24 1.79 -7.38
C THR A 31 12.90 1.93 -8.11
N VAL A 32 12.97 1.86 -9.44
CA VAL A 32 11.81 1.87 -10.33
C VAL A 32 11.76 0.55 -11.07
N VAL A 33 10.63 -0.13 -11.00
CA VAL A 33 10.42 -1.45 -11.63
C VAL A 33 9.24 -1.35 -12.57
N GLU A 34 9.44 -1.78 -13.82
CA GLU A 34 8.35 -1.93 -14.77
C GLU A 34 7.53 -3.18 -14.46
N LEU A 35 6.21 -3.05 -14.49
CA LEU A 35 5.28 -4.13 -14.17
C LEU A 35 4.44 -4.50 -15.38
N GLU A 36 4.31 -5.81 -15.60
CA GLU A 36 3.31 -6.33 -16.52
C GLU A 36 1.90 -6.01 -15.99
N HIS A 37 1.02 -5.65 -16.90
CA HIS A 37 -0.38 -5.41 -16.61
C HIS A 37 -1.26 -6.02 -17.70
N THR A 38 -2.40 -6.55 -17.28
CA THR A 38 -3.38 -7.15 -18.18
C THR A 38 -4.74 -6.56 -17.88
N ALA A 39 -5.44 -6.05 -18.90
CA ALA A 39 -6.78 -5.45 -18.74
C ALA A 39 -6.84 -4.36 -17.64
N GLY A 40 -5.80 -3.53 -17.52
CA GLY A 40 -5.72 -2.48 -16.50
C GLY A 40 -5.46 -2.97 -15.07
N ARG A 41 -5.17 -4.27 -14.89
CA ARG A 41 -4.81 -4.85 -13.60
C ARG A 41 -3.31 -5.06 -13.49
N VAL A 42 -2.74 -4.68 -12.36
CA VAL A 42 -1.33 -4.86 -12.00
C VAL A 42 -1.28 -5.66 -10.70
N THR A 43 -0.44 -6.67 -10.62
CA THR A 43 -0.18 -7.40 -9.37
C THR A 43 1.09 -6.87 -8.74
N VAL A 44 1.00 -6.35 -7.51
CA VAL A 44 2.16 -5.84 -6.77
C VAL A 44 2.30 -6.62 -5.47
N ASP A 45 3.35 -7.43 -5.35
CA ASP A 45 3.78 -7.96 -4.07
C ASP A 45 4.82 -7.02 -3.46
N ARG A 46 4.53 -6.48 -2.27
CA ARG A 46 5.45 -5.61 -1.53
C ARG A 46 6.39 -6.39 -0.62
N GLY A 47 6.38 -7.73 -0.65
CA GLY A 47 7.18 -8.56 0.27
C GLY A 47 6.91 -8.22 1.74
N GLN A 48 5.73 -7.68 2.05
CA GLN A 48 5.40 -7.21 3.39
C GLN A 48 5.33 -8.43 4.33
N ALA A 49 6.36 -8.60 5.15
CA ALA A 49 6.43 -9.56 6.25
C ALA A 49 5.47 -9.24 7.41
N VAL A 50 4.35 -8.56 7.14
CA VAL A 50 3.45 -8.06 8.17
C VAL A 50 2.11 -8.79 8.06
N ARG A 51 2.10 -10.06 8.49
CA ARG A 51 0.89 -10.64 9.07
C ARG A 51 0.70 -9.97 10.44
N ARG A 52 -0.16 -8.95 10.55
CA ARG A 52 -0.60 -8.47 11.89
C ARG A 52 -1.66 -9.42 12.42
N THR A 53 -1.26 -10.52 13.03
CA THR A 53 -2.13 -11.23 13.96
C THR A 53 -1.82 -10.68 15.36
N ALA A 54 -2.62 -9.72 15.82
CA ALA A 54 -2.58 -9.30 17.22
C ALA A 54 -3.47 -10.25 18.02
N SER A 55 -2.87 -11.26 18.66
CA SER A 55 -3.55 -12.10 19.63
C SER A 55 -3.48 -11.41 20.99
N VAL A 56 -4.61 -10.89 21.47
CA VAL A 56 -4.72 -10.37 22.83
C VAL A 56 -5.30 -11.48 23.70
N THR A 57 -4.48 -11.98 24.63
CA THR A 57 -4.94 -12.92 25.66
C THR A 57 -5.32 -12.12 26.90
N VAL A 58 -6.60 -12.12 27.26
CA VAL A 58 -7.07 -11.56 28.54
C VAL A 58 -6.99 -12.67 29.59
N PRO A 59 -6.11 -12.57 30.60
CA PRO A 59 -5.87 -13.67 31.55
C PRO A 59 -7.08 -13.90 32.48
N ASP A 60 -7.87 -12.86 32.78
CA ASP A 60 -9.16 -12.99 33.46
C ASP A 60 -10.04 -11.74 33.21
N THR A 61 -11.24 -11.95 32.67
CA THR A 61 -12.22 -10.88 32.39
C THR A 61 -12.91 -10.34 33.64
N SER A 62 -12.72 -10.95 34.81
CA SER A 62 -13.22 -10.45 36.10
C SER A 62 -12.62 -9.09 36.48
N PHE A 63 -11.44 -8.74 35.94
CA PHE A 63 -10.77 -7.45 36.14
C PHE A 63 -11.33 -6.32 35.25
N ILE A 64 -12.25 -6.61 34.34
CA ILE A 64 -12.89 -5.57 33.53
C ILE A 64 -13.98 -4.93 34.40
N PRO A 65 -13.86 -3.64 34.77
CA PRO A 65 -14.85 -2.99 35.59
C PRO A 65 -16.17 -2.91 34.82
N ARG A 66 -17.23 -3.46 35.39
CA ARG A 66 -18.60 -3.48 34.85
C ARG A 66 -19.48 -2.40 35.48
N THR A 67 -19.00 -1.78 36.56
CA THR A 67 -19.68 -0.65 37.22
C THR A 67 -18.74 0.55 37.39
N PRO A 68 -19.27 1.80 37.43
CA PRO A 68 -18.45 3.00 37.63
C PRO A 68 -17.61 2.98 38.92
N THR A 69 -18.10 2.31 39.98
CA THR A 69 -17.38 2.17 41.25
C THR A 69 -16.15 1.28 41.13
N GLU A 70 -16.21 0.21 40.33
CA GLU A 70 -15.08 -0.71 40.09
C GLU A 70 -13.93 -0.02 39.34
N GLN A 71 -14.22 0.97 38.51
CA GLN A 71 -13.23 1.73 37.76
C GLN A 71 -12.29 2.54 38.69
N LEU A 72 -12.81 3.04 39.81
CA LEU A 72 -12.04 3.78 40.81
C LEU A 72 -11.05 2.88 41.56
N ALA A 73 -11.40 1.61 41.80
CA ALA A 73 -10.54 0.65 42.48
C ALA A 73 -9.31 0.27 41.63
N ILE A 74 -9.47 0.20 40.31
CA ILE A 74 -8.40 -0.18 39.37
C ILE A 74 -7.46 1.00 39.08
N TYR A 75 -7.98 2.22 38.87
CA TYR A 75 -7.14 3.38 38.56
C TYR A 75 -6.45 4.01 39.78
N GLY A 76 -6.89 3.68 41.00
CA GLY A 76 -6.23 4.11 42.24
C GLY A 76 -5.06 3.23 42.68
N ALA A 77 -4.85 2.07 42.05
CA ALA A 77 -3.83 1.11 42.45
C ALA A 77 -2.45 1.45 41.85
N LYS A 78 -1.44 1.69 42.72
CA LYS A 78 -0.03 1.75 42.31
C LYS A 78 0.59 0.37 42.41
N LEU A 79 1.20 -0.10 41.33
CA LEU A 79 2.07 -1.27 41.33
C LEU A 79 3.29 -0.98 42.22
N ARG A 80 3.65 -1.96 43.05
CA ARG A 80 4.80 -1.93 43.96
C ARG A 80 6.04 -2.46 43.26
#